data_AF-A0A380WLW3-F1
#
_entry.id   AF-A0A380WLW3-F1
#
_cell.length_a   1.000
_cell.length_b   1.000
_cell.length_c   1.000
_cell.angle_alpha   90.00
_cell.angle_beta   90.00
_cell.angle_gamma   90.00
#
_symmetry.space_group_name_H-M   'P 1'
#
loop_
_entity.id
_entity.type
_entity.pdbx_description
1 polymer ?
#
loop_
_entity_poly.entity_id
_entity_poly.type
_entity_poly.pdbx_seq_one_letter_code
_entity_poly.pdbx_strand_id
1 'polypeptide(L)'
;MVVALHERGLFSWAEWAERLSAEVRRPEAAADGSDYYERWLAALEKLLAEKGLAGHDEVDAVAAAWARAAHATPHGQPIVLENDPEAAAVQAG
;
A
#
# COMPACT_ATOMS: atom_id res chain seq x y z
N MET A 1 -7.87 -2.07 5.01
CA MET A 1 -6.96 -0.92 4.82
C MET A 1 -7.73 0.38 4.56
N VAL A 2 -8.39 0.58 3.42
CA VAL A 2 -9.19 1.82 3.14
C VAL A 2 -10.22 2.14 4.22
N VAL A 3 -11.01 1.14 4.65
CA VAL A 3 -12.04 1.32 5.70
C VAL A 3 -11.42 1.86 7.00
N ALA A 4 -10.33 1.25 7.47
CA ALA A 4 -9.67 1.67 8.71
C ALA A 4 -9.06 3.09 8.60
N LEU A 5 -8.54 3.47 7.42
CA LEU A 5 -8.02 4.81 7.18
C LEU A 5 -9.16 5.85 7.15
N HIS A 6 -10.29 5.51 6.54
CA HIS A 6 -11.51 6.33 6.56
C HIS A 6 -12.09 6.48 7.97
N GLU A 7 -12.20 5.39 8.75
CA GLU A 7 -12.68 5.42 10.13
C GLU A 7 -11.80 6.30 11.04
N ARG A 8 -10.51 6.43 10.71
CA ARG A 8 -9.57 7.36 11.35
C ARG A 8 -9.69 8.81 10.86
N GLY A 9 -10.61 9.09 9.94
CA GLY A 9 -10.86 10.44 9.40
C GLY A 9 -9.79 10.94 8.44
N LEU A 10 -8.94 10.06 7.90
CA LEU A 10 -7.82 10.47 7.05
C LEU A 10 -8.25 10.91 5.64
N PHE A 11 -9.44 10.51 5.20
CA PHE A 11 -10.12 10.99 3.99
C PHE A 11 -11.61 10.65 4.10
N SER A 12 -12.43 11.30 3.27
CA SER A 12 -13.85 11.01 3.12
C SER A 12 -14.12 9.97 2.04
N TRP A 13 -15.28 9.30 2.11
CA TRP A 13 -15.73 8.39 1.04
C TRP A 13 -15.87 9.08 -0.33
N ALA A 14 -16.17 10.38 -0.35
CA ALA A 14 -16.27 11.13 -1.60
C ALA A 14 -14.90 11.29 -2.28
N GLU A 15 -13.88 11.70 -1.52
CA GLU A 15 -12.49 11.75 -2.01
C GLU A 15 -12.03 10.38 -2.52
N TRP A 16 -12.32 9.32 -1.76
CA TRP A 16 -11.98 7.96 -2.17
C TRP A 16 -12.65 7.55 -3.49
N ALA A 17 -13.97 7.76 -3.61
CA ALA A 17 -14.73 7.40 -4.80
C ALA A 17 -14.26 8.16 -6.04
N GLU A 18 -13.91 9.44 -5.89
CA GLU A 18 -13.33 10.25 -6.96
C GLU A 18 -12.00 9.68 -7.45
N ARG A 19 -11.07 9.37 -6.53
CA ARG A 19 -9.73 8.86 -6.90
C ARG A 19 -9.79 7.47 -7.51
N LEU A 20 -10.57 6.56 -6.92
CA LEU A 20 -10.75 5.22 -7.49
C LEU A 20 -11.37 5.30 -8.88
N SER A 21 -12.38 6.15 -9.07
CA SER A 21 -13.02 6.32 -10.38
C SER A 21 -12.06 6.87 -11.43
N ALA A 22 -11.18 7.80 -11.05
CA ALA A 22 -10.16 8.33 -11.94
C ALA A 22 -9.16 7.25 -12.37
N GLU A 23 -8.70 6.41 -11.44
CA GLU A 23 -7.78 5.30 -11.74
C GLU A 23 -8.46 4.22 -12.61
N VAL A 24 -9.68 3.80 -12.28
CA VAL A 24 -10.40 2.76 -13.06
C VAL A 24 -10.72 3.21 -14.50
N ARG A 25 -10.82 4.52 -14.75
CA ARG A 25 -11.12 5.06 -16.09
C ARG A 25 -9.90 5.35 -16.96
N ARG A 26 -8.68 5.15 -16.48
CA ARG A 26 -7.50 5.48 -17.30
C ARG A 26 -7.45 4.59 -18.55
N PRO A 27 -6.99 5.12 -19.71
CA PRO A 27 -7.00 4.40 -20.98
C PRO A 27 -6.28 3.05 -20.96
N GLU A 28 -5.32 2.87 -20.05
CA GLU A 28 -4.51 1.67 -19.91
C GLU A 28 -5.23 0.55 -19.14
N ALA A 29 -6.52 0.71 -18.81
CA ALA A 29 -7.31 -0.27 -18.07
C ALA A 29 -7.44 -1.59 -18.82
N ALA A 30 -7.17 -2.68 -18.09
CA ALA A 30 -7.47 -4.00 -18.59
C ALA A 30 -8.98 -4.09 -18.87
N ALA A 31 -9.34 -4.44 -20.10
CA ALA A 31 -10.73 -4.48 -20.53
C ALA A 31 -11.57 -5.53 -19.77
N ASP A 32 -10.91 -6.54 -19.22
CA ASP A 32 -11.51 -7.59 -18.37
C ASP A 32 -11.49 -7.26 -16.87
N GLY A 33 -10.90 -6.11 -16.49
CA GLY A 33 -10.77 -5.68 -15.09
C GLY A 33 -9.77 -6.48 -14.27
N SER A 34 -8.88 -7.25 -14.91
CA SER A 34 -7.83 -8.01 -14.22
C SER A 34 -6.86 -7.13 -13.41
N ASP A 35 -6.74 -5.85 -13.77
CA ASP A 35 -5.91 -4.86 -13.10
C ASP A 35 -6.66 -4.02 -12.03
N TYR A 36 -7.86 -4.45 -11.63
CA TYR A 36 -8.70 -3.69 -10.70
C TYR A 36 -8.01 -3.47 -9.34
N TYR A 37 -7.34 -4.49 -8.81
CA TYR A 37 -6.67 -4.39 -7.50
C TYR A 37 -5.46 -3.45 -7.56
N GLU A 38 -4.71 -3.49 -8.65
CA GLU A 38 -3.58 -2.60 -8.94
C GLU A 38 -4.06 -1.15 -9.03
N ARG A 39 -5.19 -0.90 -9.70
CA ARG A 39 -5.81 0.43 -9.78
C ARG A 39 -6.35 0.92 -8.46
N TRP A 40 -6.96 0.01 -7.68
CA TRP A 40 -7.40 0.30 -6.32
C TRP A 40 -6.23 0.72 -5.44
N LEU A 41 -5.11 0.01 -5.53
CA LEU A 41 -3.90 0.31 -4.76
C LEU A 41 -3.30 1.66 -5.19
N ALA A 42 -3.15 1.89 -6.49
CA ALA A 42 -2.65 3.14 -7.04
C ALA A 42 -3.52 4.35 -6.64
N ALA A 43 -4.84 4.19 -6.55
CA ALA A 43 -5.75 5.24 -6.08
C ALA A 43 -5.50 5.58 -4.62
N LEU A 44 -5.26 4.57 -3.78
CA LEU A 44 -5.00 4.74 -2.36
C LEU A 44 -3.66 5.42 -2.11
N GLU A 45 -2.59 4.95 -2.77
CA GLU A 45 -1.25 5.51 -2.64
C GLU A 45 -1.23 6.99 -3.02
N LYS A 46 -1.85 7.35 -4.15
CA LYS A 46 -1.98 8.75 -4.58
C LYS A 46 -2.75 9.59 -3.57
N LEU A 47 -3.86 9.08 -3.05
CA LEU A 47 -4.66 9.80 -2.05
C LEU A 47 -3.86 10.03 -0.76
N LEU A 48 -3.08 9.05 -0.30
CA LEU A 48 -2.25 9.21 0.89
C LEU A 48 -1.07 10.15 0.66
N ALA A 49 -0.43 10.09 -0.52
CA ALA A 49 0.68 10.95 -0.89
C ALA A 49 0.27 12.43 -0.99
N GLU A 50 -0.87 12.71 -1.62
CA GLU A 50 -1.40 14.08 -1.74
C GLU A 50 -1.78 14.69 -0.39
N LYS A 51 -2.14 13.85 0.58
CA LYS A 51 -2.43 14.28 1.95
C LYS A 51 -1.18 14.32 2.83
N GLY A 52 0.00 13.99 2.29
CA GLY A 52 1.27 13.95 3.02
C GLY A 52 1.29 12.91 4.14
N LEU A 53 0.45 11.85 4.03
CA LEU A 53 0.30 10.82 5.05
C LEU A 53 1.25 9.64 4.84
N ALA A 54 1.58 9.34 3.59
CA ALA A 54 2.58 8.36 3.20
C ALA A 54 3.07 8.68 1.78
N GLY A 55 4.37 8.86 1.61
CA GLY A 55 4.98 8.98 0.29
C GLY A 55 5.00 7.63 -0.44
N HIS A 56 5.04 7.66 -1.78
CA HIS A 56 5.21 6.43 -2.58
C HIS A 56 6.44 5.63 -2.14
N ASP A 57 7.59 6.31 -1.97
CA ASP A 57 8.84 5.69 -1.53
C ASP A 57 8.73 5.02 -0.14
N GLU A 58 7.93 5.60 0.77
CA GLU A 58 7.70 5.03 2.10
C GLU A 58 6.84 3.77 2.03
N VAL A 59 5.81 3.78 1.19
CA VAL A 59 4.96 2.60 0.95
C VAL A 59 5.77 1.48 0.30
N ASP A 60 6.58 1.80 -0.71
CA ASP A 60 7.45 0.85 -1.39
C ASP A 60 8.48 0.25 -0.44
N ALA A 61 9.10 1.07 0.42
CA ALA A 61 10.06 0.62 1.41
C ALA A 61 9.42 -0.36 2.42
N VAL A 62 8.22 -0.05 2.91
CA VAL A 62 7.48 -0.92 3.83
C VAL A 62 7.03 -2.21 3.14
N ALA A 63 6.56 -2.13 1.89
CA ALA A 63 6.20 -3.31 1.10
C ALA A 63 7.41 -4.23 0.87
N ALA A 64 8.57 -3.67 0.54
CA ALA A 64 9.82 -4.41 0.41
C ALA A 64 10.24 -5.07 1.73
N ALA A 65 10.13 -4.36 2.85
CA ALA A 65 10.40 -4.91 4.18
C ALA A 65 9.49 -6.10 4.51
N TRP A 66 8.18 -5.98 4.23
CA TRP A 66 7.24 -7.09 4.39
C TRP A 66 7.56 -8.27 3.47
N ALA A 67 7.98 -8.03 2.23
CA ALA A 67 8.37 -9.09 1.30
C ALA A 67 9.62 -9.86 1.80
N ARG A 68 10.63 -9.15 2.31
CA ARG A 68 11.81 -9.75 2.91
C ARG A 68 11.47 -10.52 4.18
N ALA A 69 10.65 -9.94 5.07
CA ALA A 69 10.15 -10.61 6.27
C ALA A 69 9.42 -11.91 5.93
N ALA A 70 8.50 -11.88 4.95
CA ALA A 70 7.79 -13.06 4.50
C ALA A 70 8.73 -14.15 3.97
N HIS A 71 9.74 -13.77 3.18
CA HIS A 71 10.74 -14.70 2.66
C HIS A 71 11.61 -15.33 3.75
N ALA A 72 11.96 -14.57 4.79
CA ALA A 72 12.77 -15.02 5.91
C ALA A 72 11.97 -15.83 6.96
N THR A 73 10.64 -15.80 6.91
CA THR A 73 9.77 -16.49 7.89
C THR A 73 9.64 -17.97 7.54
N PRO A 74 10.07 -18.90 8.42
CA PRO A 74 9.86 -20.33 8.20
C PRO A 74 8.37 -20.70 8.12
N HIS A 75 8.02 -21.72 7.32
CA HIS A 75 6.64 -22.18 7.20
C HIS A 75 6.05 -22.54 8.57
N GLY A 76 4.82 -22.08 8.81
CA GLY A 76 4.09 -22.29 10.07
C GLY A 76 4.41 -21.27 11.16
N GLN A 77 5.28 -20.28 10.90
CA GLN A 77 5.52 -19.15 11.79
C GLN A 77 4.79 -17.89 11.31
N PRO A 78 4.42 -16.96 12.21
CA PRO A 78 3.80 -15.70 11.83
C PRO A 78 4.81 -14.80 11.10
N ILE A 79 4.34 -14.14 10.03
CA ILE A 79 5.11 -13.09 9.35
C ILE A 79 4.93 -11.82 10.16
N VAL A 80 6.04 -11.30 10.70
CA VAL A 80 6.11 -10.02 11.40
C VAL A 80 7.24 -9.20 10.79
N LEU A 81 7.18 -7.86 10.85
CA LEU A 81 8.21 -7.00 10.23
C LEU A 81 9.61 -7.23 10.80
N GLU A 82 9.71 -7.64 12.06
CA GLU A 82 10.95 -7.98 12.74
C GLU A 82 11.69 -9.17 12.10
N ASN A 83 10.99 -9.95 11.27
CA ASN A 83 11.61 -11.03 10.50
C ASN A 83 12.37 -10.50 9.28
N ASP A 84 12.26 -9.20 8.93
CA ASP A 84 13.04 -8.59 7.85
C ASP A 84 14.53 -8.56 8.23
N PRO A 85 15.41 -9.29 7.50
CA PRO A 85 16.85 -9.30 7.78
C PRO A 85 17.51 -7.93 7.65
N GLU A 86 16.91 -6.98 6.93
CA GLU A 86 17.43 -5.62 6.75
C GLU A 86 16.95 -4.64 7.81
N ALA A 87 15.93 -4.99 8.62
CA ALA A 87 15.39 -4.10 9.67
C ALA A 87 16.42 -3.76 10.76
N ALA A 88 17.35 -4.68 11.05
CA ALA A 88 18.41 -4.46 12.04
C ALA A 88 19.53 -3.51 11.53
N ALA A 89 19.70 -3.39 10.21
CA ALA A 89 20.75 -2.54 9.63
C ALA A 89 20.42 -1.04 9.68
N VAL A 90 19.14 -0.68 9.71
CA VAL A 90 18.67 0.72 9.72
C VAL A 90 18.75 1.35 11.12
N GLN A 91 18.73 0.56 12.20
CA GLN A 91 18.78 1.07 13.58
C GLN A 91 20.22 1.32 14.11
N ALA A 92 21.25 0.99 13.34
CA ALA A 92 22.65 1.08 13.72
C ALA A 92 23.43 2.23 13.05
N GLY A 93 22.74 3.16 12.38
CA GLY A 93 23.32 4.36 11.74
C GLY A 93 22.72 5.64 12.30
#